data_AF-A0A1Y1K147-F1
#
_entry.id   AF-A0A1Y1K147-F1
#
_cell.length_a   1.000
_cell.length_b   1.000
_cell.length_c   1.000
_cell.angle_alpha   90.00
_cell.angle_beta   90.00
_cell.angle_gamma   90.00
#
_symmetry.space_group_name_H-M   'P 1'
#
loop_
_entity.id
_entity.type
_entity.pdbx_description
1 polymer ?
#
loop_
_entity_poly.entity_id
_entity_poly.type
_entity_poly.pdbx_seq_one_letter_code
_entity_poly.pdbx_strand_id
1 'polypeptide(L)'
;PWTTIGICWLIVILSAFGFFRFHQEKNPMKLWVPAQSDFYHDTNWLMSKFQNGFRLESVLFEAPDVLTPEVLKEILGVDRKIKSIVTSDGVTWEDICFKIPEVDSSLEHKSTDKTILC
;
A
#
# COMPACT_ATOMS: atom_id res chain seq x y z
N PRO A 1 -16.12 -32.07 -45.40
CA PRO A 1 -15.98 -32.11 -43.92
C PRO A 1 -14.58 -31.70 -43.42
N TRP A 2 -13.49 -32.18 -44.04
CA TRP A 2 -12.12 -31.83 -43.62
C TRP A 2 -11.75 -30.36 -43.82
N THR A 3 -12.24 -29.76 -44.89
CA THR A 3 -12.05 -28.32 -45.20
C THR A 3 -12.69 -27.43 -44.16
N THR A 4 -13.94 -27.71 -43.76
CA THR A 4 -14.65 -26.96 -42.73
C THR A 4 -14.00 -27.08 -41.36
N ILE A 5 -13.52 -28.29 -41.00
CA ILE A 5 -12.79 -28.52 -39.74
C ILE A 5 -11.49 -27.69 -39.70
N GLY A 6 -10.71 -27.71 -40.79
CA GLY A 6 -9.46 -26.94 -40.87
C GLY A 6 -9.69 -25.44 -40.73
N ILE A 7 -10.73 -24.90 -41.38
CA ILE A 7 -11.09 -23.48 -41.29
C ILE A 7 -11.51 -23.10 -39.87
N CYS A 8 -12.33 -23.92 -39.20
CA CYS A 8 -12.73 -23.66 -37.82
C CYS A 8 -11.52 -23.63 -36.88
N TRP A 9 -10.60 -24.58 -36.98
CA TRP A 9 -9.38 -24.59 -36.17
C TRP A 9 -8.50 -23.37 -36.41
N LEU A 10 -8.35 -22.95 -37.67
CA LEU A 10 -7.58 -21.77 -38.02
C LEU A 10 -8.17 -20.50 -37.39
N ILE A 11 -9.49 -20.33 -37.43
CA ILE A 11 -10.19 -19.18 -36.82
C ILE A 11 -10.02 -19.20 -35.28
N VAL A 12 -10.15 -20.38 -34.66
CA VAL A 12 -9.98 -20.52 -33.20
C VAL A 12 -8.56 -20.18 -32.78
N ILE A 13 -7.55 -20.69 -33.48
CA ILE A 13 -6.14 -20.43 -33.17
C ILE A 13 -5.80 -18.94 -33.35
N LEU A 14 -6.24 -18.32 -34.45
CA LEU A 14 -6.03 -16.88 -34.68
C LEU A 14 -6.71 -16.02 -33.62
N SER A 15 -7.91 -16.42 -33.17
CA SER A 15 -8.62 -15.72 -32.09
C SER A 15 -7.93 -15.92 -30.74
N ALA A 16 -7.45 -17.13 -30.47
CA ALA A 16 -6.72 -17.47 -29.25
C ALA A 16 -5.38 -16.74 -29.16
N PHE A 17 -4.75 -16.39 -30.29
CA PHE A 17 -3.53 -15.60 -30.32
C PHE A 17 -3.71 -14.22 -29.65
N GLY A 18 -4.93 -13.68 -29.64
CA GLY A 18 -5.25 -12.45 -28.90
C GLY A 18 -5.00 -12.52 -27.39
N PHE A 19 -5.07 -13.72 -26.80
CA PHE A 19 -4.82 -13.91 -25.36
C PHE A 19 -3.35 -13.69 -24.97
N PHE A 20 -2.40 -13.77 -25.90
CA PHE A 20 -1.00 -13.41 -25.60
C PHE A 20 -0.84 -11.93 -25.23
N ARG A 21 -1.79 -11.07 -25.64
CA ARG A 21 -1.82 -9.65 -25.29
C ARG A 21 -2.85 -9.32 -24.21
N PHE A 22 -3.27 -10.32 -23.42
CA PHE A 22 -4.18 -10.10 -22.31
C PHE A 22 -3.45 -9.39 -21.17
N HIS A 23 -3.91 -8.19 -20.81
CA HIS A 23 -3.40 -7.42 -19.68
C HIS A 23 -4.43 -7.45 -18.55
N GLN A 24 -4.04 -8.03 -17.41
CA GLN A 24 -4.88 -8.05 -16.22
C GLN A 24 -4.64 -6.79 -15.38
N GLU A 25 -5.62 -5.90 -15.37
CA GLU A 25 -5.62 -4.72 -14.50
C GLU A 25 -5.89 -5.15 -13.05
N LYS A 26 -5.05 -4.70 -12.12
CA LYS A 26 -5.18 -4.99 -10.67
C LYS A 26 -5.42 -3.73 -9.84
N ASN A 27 -5.31 -2.55 -10.43
CA ASN A 27 -5.51 -1.30 -9.70
C ASN A 27 -7.01 -1.12 -9.37
N PRO A 28 -7.40 -1.08 -8.09
CA PRO A 28 -8.80 -0.95 -7.70
C PRO A 28 -9.42 0.38 -8.16
N MET A 29 -8.64 1.47 -8.20
CA MET A 29 -9.17 2.76 -8.67
C MET A 29 -9.60 2.67 -10.14
N LYS A 30 -8.84 1.99 -10.99
CA LYS A 30 -9.18 1.86 -12.42
C LYS A 30 -10.30 0.85 -12.68
N LEU A 31 -10.52 -0.10 -11.77
CA LEU A 31 -11.55 -1.13 -11.90
C LEU A 31 -12.92 -0.66 -11.41
N TRP A 32 -12.95 0.09 -10.30
CA TRP A 32 -14.19 0.44 -9.60
C TRP A 32 -14.62 1.90 -9.80
N VAL A 33 -13.73 2.77 -10.30
CA VAL A 33 -14.04 4.19 -10.49
C VAL A 33 -14.15 4.50 -11.99
N PRO A 34 -15.24 5.14 -12.44
CA PRO A 34 -15.35 5.64 -13.81
C PRO A 34 -14.26 6.66 -14.14
N ALA A 35 -13.60 6.50 -15.29
CA ALA A 35 -12.47 7.32 -15.71
C ALA A 35 -12.80 8.82 -15.87
N GLN A 36 -14.07 9.17 -16.12
CA GLN A 36 -14.54 10.54 -16.29
C GLN A 36 -15.15 11.14 -15.01
N SER A 37 -15.03 10.47 -13.86
CA SER A 37 -15.53 11.02 -12.61
C SER A 37 -14.59 12.08 -12.04
N ASP A 38 -15.15 13.11 -11.41
CA ASP A 38 -14.38 14.15 -10.71
C ASP A 38 -13.47 13.54 -9.63
N PHE A 39 -13.98 12.52 -8.93
CA PHE A 39 -13.21 11.75 -7.94
C PHE A 39 -11.94 11.13 -8.53
N TYR A 40 -12.01 10.55 -9.73
CA TYR A 40 -10.84 9.98 -10.39
C TYR A 40 -9.81 11.07 -10.72
N HIS A 41 -10.26 12.19 -11.28
CA HIS A 41 -9.39 13.30 -11.65
C HIS A 41 -8.67 13.91 -10.44
N ASP A 42 -9.42 14.22 -9.38
CA ASP A 42 -8.89 14.87 -8.18
C ASP A 42 -7.94 13.95 -7.42
N THR A 43 -8.30 12.67 -7.29
CA THR A 43 -7.44 11.66 -6.66
C THR A 43 -6.17 11.46 -7.47
N ASN A 44 -6.26 11.37 -8.80
CA ASN A 44 -5.10 11.20 -9.66
C ASN A 44 -4.17 12.43 -9.62
N TRP A 45 -4.73 13.65 -9.58
CA TRP A 45 -3.97 14.87 -9.35
C TRP A 45 -3.25 14.84 -8.00
N LEU A 46 -3.96 14.52 -6.91
CA LEU A 46 -3.41 14.45 -5.57
C LEU A 46 -2.26 13.43 -5.48
N MET A 47 -2.46 12.22 -5.99
CA MET A 47 -1.44 11.17 -6.02
C MET A 47 -0.22 11.59 -6.86
N SER A 48 -0.43 12.25 -8.01
CA SER A 48 0.67 12.71 -8.86
C SER A 48 1.50 13.85 -8.25
N LYS A 49 0.86 14.73 -7.46
CA LYS A 49 1.48 15.92 -6.88
C LYS A 49 2.21 15.62 -5.57
N PHE A 50 1.55 14.92 -4.67
CA PHE A 50 2.12 14.63 -3.35
C PHE A 50 3.00 13.39 -3.36
N GLN A 51 2.86 12.50 -4.37
CA GLN A 51 3.61 11.25 -4.57
C GLN A 51 3.68 10.32 -3.33
N ASN A 52 2.90 10.62 -2.30
CA ASN A 52 2.95 10.00 -0.99
C ASN A 52 1.57 9.45 -0.68
N GLY A 53 1.35 8.18 -1.04
CA GLY A 53 0.27 7.40 -0.47
C GLY A 53 0.70 6.99 0.94
N PHE A 54 0.18 7.66 1.96
CA PHE A 54 0.38 7.18 3.33
C PHE A 54 -0.40 5.89 3.52
N ARG A 55 0.30 4.81 3.87
CA ARG A 55 -0.32 3.52 4.15
C ARG A 55 -0.34 3.33 5.67
N LEU A 56 -1.55 3.44 6.22
CA LEU A 56 -1.83 3.19 7.63
C LEU A 56 -1.71 1.70 7.93
N GLU A 57 -0.86 1.33 8.87
CA GLU A 57 -0.74 -0.03 9.39
C GLU A 57 -1.05 0.00 10.89
N SER A 58 -2.27 -0.41 11.28
CA SER A 58 -2.73 -0.35 12.67
C SER A 58 -2.83 -1.73 13.31
N VAL A 59 -2.38 -1.86 14.56
CA VAL A 59 -2.53 -3.07 15.37
C VAL A 59 -3.39 -2.75 16.60
N LEU A 60 -4.37 -3.62 16.89
CA LEU A 60 -5.21 -3.52 18.08
C LEU A 60 -4.81 -4.59 19.09
N PHE A 61 -4.47 -4.17 20.31
CA PHE A 61 -4.13 -5.07 21.42
C PHE A 61 -5.31 -5.20 22.38
N GLU A 62 -5.61 -6.42 22.80
CA GLU A 62 -6.69 -6.74 23.74
C GLU A 62 -6.13 -7.46 24.97
N ALA A 63 -6.50 -6.98 26.16
CA ALA A 63 -6.24 -7.62 27.44
C ALA A 63 -7.34 -7.20 28.44
N PRO A 64 -7.57 -7.95 29.53
CA PRO A 64 -8.52 -7.53 30.58
C PRO A 64 -8.22 -6.15 31.17
N ASP A 65 -6.93 -5.81 31.32
CA ASP A 65 -6.45 -4.45 31.62
C ASP A 65 -5.16 -4.18 30.82
N VAL A 66 -5.29 -3.31 29.82
CA VAL A 66 -4.21 -2.97 28.88
C VAL A 66 -3.18 -2.00 29.46
N LEU A 67 -3.47 -1.34 30.59
CA LEU A 67 -2.59 -0.33 31.22
C LEU A 67 -1.68 -0.92 32.29
N THR A 68 -1.66 -2.24 32.41
CA THR A 68 -0.73 -2.94 33.31
C THR A 68 0.70 -2.91 32.77
N PRO A 69 1.72 -2.78 33.64
CA PRO A 69 3.11 -2.69 33.21
C PRO A 69 3.60 -3.95 32.50
N GLU A 70 3.02 -5.11 32.80
CA GLU A 70 3.30 -6.37 32.12
C GLU A 70 2.83 -6.31 30.66
N VAL A 71 1.59 -5.87 30.42
CA VAL A 71 1.03 -5.77 29.06
C VAL A 71 1.78 -4.72 28.23
N LEU A 72 2.12 -3.57 28.82
CA LEU A 72 2.89 -2.53 28.13
C LEU A 72 4.29 -3.00 27.74
N LYS A 73 4.95 -3.83 28.57
CA LYS A 73 6.25 -4.43 28.23
C LYS A 73 6.13 -5.39 27.05
N GLU A 74 5.06 -6.18 26.99
CA GLU A 74 4.80 -7.08 25.87
C GLU A 74 4.54 -6.29 24.57
N ILE A 75 3.71 -5.24 24.63
CA ILE A 75 3.47 -4.34 23.49
C ILE A 75 4.78 -3.74 22.99
N LEU A 76 5.64 -3.25 23.90
CA LEU A 76 6.96 -2.74 23.56
C LEU A 76 7.87 -3.81 22.94
N GLY A 77 7.75 -5.06 23.40
CA GLY A 77 8.45 -6.21 22.81
C GLY A 77 8.01 -6.47 21.37
N VAL A 78 6.71 -6.36 21.09
CA VAL A 78 6.14 -6.49 19.74
C VAL A 78 6.59 -5.33 18.84
N ASP A 79 6.49 -4.08 19.31
CA ASP A 79 6.92 -2.87 18.57
C ASP A 79 8.38 -2.98 18.11
N ARG A 80 9.28 -3.38 19.03
CA ARG A 80 10.70 -3.57 18.69
C ARG A 80 10.92 -4.67 17.66
N LYS A 81 10.18 -5.79 17.77
CA LYS A 81 10.27 -6.88 16.78
C LYS A 81 9.84 -6.39 15.40
N ILE A 82 8.74 -5.65 15.31
CA ILE A 82 8.25 -5.09 14.04
C ILE A 82 9.27 -4.12 13.44
N LYS A 83 9.80 -3.17 14.22
CA LYS A 83 10.80 -2.20 13.77
C LYS A 83 12.14 -2.84 13.36
N SER A 84 12.43 -4.04 13.87
CA SER A 84 13.64 -4.80 13.52
C SER A 84 13.52 -5.62 12.23
N ILE A 85 12.33 -5.66 11.59
CA ILE A 85 12.13 -6.39 10.35
C ILE A 85 12.90 -5.71 9.21
N VAL A 86 13.65 -6.51 8.46
CA VAL A 86 14.36 -6.08 7.26
C VAL A 86 13.90 -6.93 6.09
N THR A 87 13.54 -6.27 4.99
CA THR A 87 13.11 -6.96 3.76
C THR A 87 14.31 -7.66 3.10
N SER A 88 14.08 -8.63 2.21
CA SER A 88 15.14 -9.26 1.40
C SER A 88 16.05 -8.25 0.70
N ASP A 89 15.49 -7.08 0.37
CA ASP A 89 16.15 -6.00 -0.36
C ASP A 89 16.85 -5.00 0.58
N GLY A 90 16.89 -5.26 1.89
CA GLY A 90 17.58 -4.44 2.89
C GLY A 90 16.79 -3.23 3.41
N VAL A 91 15.53 -3.07 3.02
CA VAL A 91 14.68 -1.95 3.44
C VAL A 91 14.25 -2.11 4.89
N THR A 92 14.46 -1.07 5.70
CA THR A 92 14.08 -1.01 7.11
C THR A 92 12.82 -0.19 7.34
N TRP A 93 12.26 -0.28 8.55
CA TRP A 93 11.05 0.47 8.94
C TRP A 93 11.23 2.00 8.86
N GLU A 94 12.43 2.49 9.22
CA GLU A 94 12.76 3.93 9.24
C GLU A 94 12.95 4.53 7.84
N ASP A 95 13.11 3.69 6.82
CA ASP A 95 13.28 4.09 5.42
C ASP A 95 11.93 4.38 4.74
N ILE A 96 10.87 3.67 5.15
CA ILE A 96 9.54 3.74 4.52
C ILE A 96 8.56 4.63 5.26
N CYS A 97 8.73 4.82 6.57
CA CYS A 97 7.76 5.56 7.37
C CYS A 97 7.82 7.07 7.13
N PHE A 98 6.66 7.72 7.29
CA PHE A 98 6.54 9.15 7.10
C PHE A 98 7.18 9.89 8.29
N LYS A 99 8.11 10.81 7.98
CA LYS A 99 8.77 11.64 8.99
C LYS A 99 8.08 13.00 9.00
N ILE A 100 7.44 13.34 10.11
CA ILE A 100 6.87 14.68 10.28
C ILE A 100 8.04 15.66 10.41
N PRO A 101 8.08 16.73 9.58
CA PRO A 101 9.14 17.74 9.71
C PRO A 101 9.01 18.45 11.06
N GLU A 102 10.14 18.62 11.75
CA GLU A 102 10.20 19.42 12.97
C GLU A 102 9.85 20.87 12.61
N VAL A 103 8.70 21.35 13.11
CA VAL A 103 8.37 22.77 13.04
C VAL A 103 9.15 23.47 14.15
N ASP A 104 9.94 24.48 13.78
CA ASP A 104 10.77 25.22 14.74
C ASP A 104 9.90 25.84 15.84
N SER A 105 10.07 25.33 17.06
CA SER A 105 9.27 25.63 18.25
C SER A 105 9.79 26.88 18.96
N SER A 106 9.82 28.01 18.25
CA SER A 106 9.77 29.32 18.93
C SER A 106 8.38 29.60 19.55
N LEU A 107 7.41 28.72 19.30
CA LEU A 107 6.11 28.66 19.98
C LEU A 107 5.95 27.27 20.64
N GLU A 108 6.20 27.25 21.95
CA GLU A 108 5.84 26.22 22.94
C GLU A 108 6.55 24.84 22.94
N HIS A 109 7.45 24.75 23.93
CA HIS A 109 7.83 23.56 24.72
C HIS A 109 8.30 22.30 23.98
N LYS A 110 9.59 22.34 23.61
CA LYS A 110 10.54 21.22 23.45
C LYS A 110 10.04 19.85 23.94
N SER A 111 9.38 19.09 23.06
CA SER A 111 9.39 17.64 23.09
C SER A 111 10.24 17.17 21.92
N THR A 112 11.48 16.79 22.21
CA THR A 112 12.38 16.19 21.23
C THR A 112 11.99 14.73 21.07
N ASP A 113 10.94 14.49 20.28
CA ASP A 113 10.69 13.16 19.74
C ASP A 113 10.36 13.28 18.26
N LYS A 114 11.20 12.67 17.43
CA LYS A 114 10.93 12.56 15.99
C LYS A 114 9.71 11.70 15.86
N THR A 115 8.55 12.32 15.70
CA THR A 115 7.29 11.59 15.51
C THR A 115 7.34 10.98 14.11
N ILE A 116 7.78 9.72 14.06
CA ILE A 116 7.73 8.89 12.87
C ILE A 116 6.31 8.33 12.82
N LEU A 117 5.56 8.70 11.80
CA LEU A 117 4.21 8.23 11.56
C LEU A 117 4.29 6.98 10.68
N CYS A 118 4.06 5.84 11.33
CA CYS A 118 3.74 4.54 10.79
C CYS A 118 2.48 4.09 11.56
#